data_AF-A0A8T6RK02-F1
#
_entry.id   AF-A0A8T6RK02-F1
#
_cell.length_a   1.000
_cell.length_b   1.000
_cell.length_c   1.000
_cell.angle_alpha   90.00
_cell.angle_beta   90.00
_cell.angle_gamma   90.00
#
_symmetry.space_group_name_H-M   'P 1'
#
loop_
_entity.id
_entity.type
_entity.pdbx_description
1 polymer ?
#
loop_
_entity_poly.entity_id
_entity_poly.type
_entity_poly.pdbx_seq_one_letter_code
_entity_poly.pdbx_strand_id
1 'polypeptide(L)'
;MKIKIILLSFVLLFPMIFTSNCFLYNVSLSAGNKFEISRTASNANWHEGSATTTSEASITYTTDLKPSSVIDYNYVYYQKMSINFLDDTSTSVEFNFINHFLEEGVDNNTGTITDWDYCSYIEPHLISESYKNGYNIKSSYKFNGFDIVNGSSNNLSFQNSTEGGNWGLMVDDSIKLGRIEFSNCSSSISDPYLTTRNYQYNGQSLKESRIFFNVTLNSTIGITSDKRYIDTVLMFEIIHNITTTWYKYGLFLNWSEYKDFPTNFAINTGDDFCLVANDRLGIGTADWSISQFNVSAENDTATFIYNDENYAQQFFTKEYNILEDSTVRFTNRTYFENATYVADSGVISSRVFTCFDDFKYNQSTGINFDPSFCIPCNSVPTTSPSIPGFEFLFVIIGLAGILVLFLRKRMQLEAF
;
A
#
# COMPACT_ATOMS: atom_id res chain seq x y z
N MET A 1 52.34 -0.27 -17.35
CA MET A 1 51.37 -1.34 -17.04
C MET A 1 50.36 -0.74 -16.07
N LYS A 2 49.15 -0.40 -16.53
CA LYS A 2 48.14 0.33 -15.76
C LYS A 2 47.25 -0.68 -15.02
N ILE A 3 47.33 -0.69 -13.69
CA ILE A 3 46.42 -1.47 -12.84
C ILE A 3 45.11 -0.69 -12.74
N LYS A 4 44.04 -1.24 -13.32
CA LYS A 4 42.67 -0.78 -13.08
C LYS A 4 42.25 -1.26 -11.69
N ILE A 5 42.16 -0.34 -10.74
CA ILE A 5 41.43 -0.56 -9.50
C ILE A 5 39.95 -0.42 -9.88
N ILE A 6 39.26 -1.56 -9.98
CA ILE A 6 37.80 -1.59 -10.02
C ILE A 6 37.36 -1.21 -8.61
N LEU A 7 36.85 0.02 -8.48
CA LEU A 7 36.18 0.49 -7.27
C LEU A 7 34.87 -0.28 -7.18
N LEU A 8 34.89 -1.40 -6.46
CA LEU A 8 33.70 -2.14 -6.09
C LEU A 8 33.03 -1.33 -4.98
N SER A 9 32.18 -0.38 -5.37
CA SER A 9 31.26 0.31 -4.47
C SER A 9 30.24 -0.70 -3.98
N PHE A 10 30.63 -1.50 -2.99
CA PHE A 10 29.70 -2.20 -2.12
C PHE A 10 28.90 -1.10 -1.41
N VAL A 11 27.72 -0.82 -1.95
CA VAL A 11 26.62 -0.23 -1.20
C VAL A 11 26.36 -1.19 -0.05
N LEU A 12 27.01 -0.91 1.08
CA LEU A 12 26.61 -1.44 2.38
C LEU A 12 25.24 -0.84 2.69
N LEU A 13 24.21 -1.41 2.06
CA LEU A 13 22.85 -1.42 2.55
C LEU A 13 22.94 -2.07 3.93
N PHE A 14 23.06 -1.23 4.96
CA PHE A 14 22.88 -1.66 6.34
C PHE A 14 21.51 -2.36 6.42
N PRO A 15 21.44 -3.65 6.79
CA PRO A 15 20.22 -4.13 7.40
C PRO A 15 20.25 -3.50 8.79
N MET A 16 19.66 -2.32 8.96
CA MET A 16 19.15 -1.98 10.28
C MET A 16 18.09 -3.03 10.58
N ILE A 17 18.48 -4.07 11.32
CA ILE A 17 17.59 -5.08 11.86
C ILE A 17 16.72 -4.33 12.88
N PHE A 18 15.64 -3.72 12.41
CA PHE A 18 14.62 -3.12 13.24
C PHE A 18 13.70 -4.23 13.72
N THR A 19 13.96 -4.72 14.93
CA THR A 19 12.94 -5.44 15.71
C THR A 19 11.93 -4.42 16.27
N SER A 20 11.27 -3.65 15.39
CA SER A 20 9.95 -3.12 15.74
C SER A 20 9.02 -4.29 15.57
N ASN A 21 8.35 -4.73 16.61
CA ASN A 21 7.09 -5.45 16.48
C ASN A 21 6.04 -4.34 16.46
N CYS A 22 5.11 -4.34 15.50
CA CYS A 22 3.98 -3.41 15.50
C CYS A 22 3.03 -3.94 16.58
N PHE A 23 3.47 -3.89 17.84
CA PHE A 23 2.67 -4.31 18.97
C PHE A 23 1.57 -3.28 19.15
N LEU A 24 0.33 -3.71 18.90
CA LEU A 24 -0.93 -3.24 19.47
C LEU A 24 -0.80 -1.89 20.21
N TYR A 25 -0.68 -0.79 19.46
CA TYR A 25 -0.87 0.52 20.06
C TYR A 25 -2.37 0.67 20.30
N ASN A 26 -2.78 0.63 21.57
CA ASN A 26 -4.13 0.96 22.04
C ASN A 26 -5.31 0.11 21.51
N VAL A 27 -5.14 -1.18 21.21
CA VAL A 27 -6.31 -2.07 21.10
C VAL A 27 -6.33 -3.04 22.26
N SER A 28 -7.13 -2.72 23.29
CA SER A 28 -7.57 -3.70 24.29
C SER A 28 -8.55 -4.67 23.62
N LEU A 29 -8.05 -5.54 22.74
CA LEU A 29 -8.77 -6.67 22.20
C LEU A 29 -8.75 -7.77 23.25
N SER A 30 -9.49 -7.58 24.35
CA SER A 30 -9.91 -8.74 25.12
C SER A 30 -10.85 -9.55 24.22
N ALA A 31 -10.53 -10.83 24.01
CA ALA A 31 -11.46 -11.81 23.46
C ALA A 31 -12.78 -11.72 24.25
N GLY A 32 -13.76 -11.00 23.71
CA GLY A 32 -15.01 -10.67 24.43
C GLY A 32 -15.50 -9.22 24.31
N ASN A 33 -14.68 -8.26 23.87
CA ASN A 33 -15.20 -6.95 23.48
C ASN A 33 -15.80 -7.06 22.08
N LYS A 34 -17.12 -7.23 22.01
CA LYS A 34 -17.87 -7.14 20.75
C LYS A 34 -17.76 -5.71 20.24
N PHE A 35 -17.29 -5.52 19.02
CA PHE A 35 -17.68 -4.34 18.27
C PHE A 35 -19.14 -4.57 17.87
N GLU A 36 -20.07 -3.70 18.30
CA GLU A 36 -21.44 -3.73 17.78
C GLU A 36 -21.40 -3.30 16.31
N ILE A 37 -21.23 -4.28 15.43
CA ILE A 37 -21.25 -4.09 13.98
C ILE A 37 -22.70 -3.88 13.55
N SER A 38 -23.09 -2.62 13.37
CA SER A 38 -24.37 -2.30 12.73
C SER A 38 -24.26 -2.47 11.22
N ARG A 39 -25.18 -3.26 10.64
CA ARG A 39 -25.36 -3.38 9.18
C ARG A 39 -25.68 -2.03 8.51
N THR A 40 -26.14 -1.04 9.28
CA THR A 40 -26.58 0.28 8.83
C THR A 40 -25.65 1.41 9.27
N ALA A 41 -24.40 1.11 9.66
CA ALA A 41 -23.46 2.15 10.06
C ALA A 41 -23.10 3.00 8.85
N SER A 42 -23.67 4.20 8.77
CA SER A 42 -23.19 5.24 7.88
C SER A 42 -21.68 5.37 8.07
N ASN A 43 -20.90 5.32 6.99
CA ASN A 43 -19.48 5.67 7.02
C ASN A 43 -19.27 7.20 7.14
N ALA A 44 -20.23 7.92 7.74
CA ALA A 44 -20.10 9.34 8.05
C ALA A 44 -18.95 9.61 9.04
N ASN A 45 -18.70 8.68 9.97
CA ASN A 45 -17.57 8.72 10.91
C ASN A 45 -16.43 7.79 10.48
N TRP A 46 -16.01 7.90 9.22
CA TRP A 46 -14.94 7.06 8.65
C TRP A 46 -13.53 7.40 9.19
N HIS A 47 -13.39 8.48 9.97
CA HIS A 47 -12.17 8.79 10.69
C HIS A 47 -12.48 9.45 12.05
N GLU A 48 -11.58 9.24 13.00
CA GLU A 48 -11.65 9.86 14.35
C GLU A 48 -10.73 11.09 14.47
N GLY A 49 -9.70 11.17 13.62
CA GLY A 49 -8.68 12.22 13.69
C GLY A 49 -9.10 13.54 13.08
N SER A 50 -8.32 14.59 13.38
CA SER A 50 -8.49 15.94 12.83
C SER A 50 -7.29 16.36 11.99
N ALA A 51 -7.52 17.20 10.98
CA ALA A 51 -6.43 17.70 10.15
C ALA A 51 -5.39 18.41 11.02
N THR A 52 -4.14 17.99 10.93
CA THR A 52 -3.07 18.42 11.81
C THR A 52 -1.80 18.67 11.01
N THR A 53 -1.10 19.77 11.29
CA THR A 53 0.17 20.10 10.66
C THR A 53 1.23 20.35 11.72
N THR A 54 2.38 19.68 11.58
CA THR A 54 3.57 19.84 12.42
C THR A 54 4.72 20.40 11.58
N SER A 55 5.94 20.46 12.11
CA SER A 55 7.13 20.77 11.31
C SER A 55 7.55 19.61 10.40
N GLU A 56 7.12 18.39 10.68
CA GLU A 56 7.61 17.18 10.03
C GLU A 56 6.59 16.55 9.07
N ALA A 57 5.29 16.69 9.36
CA ALA A 57 4.24 16.13 8.54
C ALA A 57 2.94 16.93 8.65
N SER A 58 2.14 16.87 7.58
CA SER A 58 0.77 17.36 7.53
C SER A 58 -0.19 16.19 7.25
N ILE A 59 -1.15 16.00 8.13
CA ILE A 59 -2.20 14.99 8.03
C ILE A 59 -3.51 15.69 7.66
N THR A 60 -4.15 15.25 6.58
CA THR A 60 -5.41 15.81 6.08
C THR A 60 -6.41 14.72 5.73
N TYR A 61 -7.69 15.07 5.74
CA TYR A 61 -8.80 14.17 5.42
C TYR A 61 -9.61 14.78 4.29
N THR A 62 -9.89 13.99 3.26
CA THR A 62 -10.64 14.44 2.09
C THR A 62 -11.64 13.39 1.67
N THR A 63 -12.77 13.86 1.14
CA THR A 63 -13.75 13.00 0.49
C THR A 63 -13.99 13.50 -0.93
N ASP A 64 -14.16 12.59 -1.87
CA ASP A 64 -14.39 12.92 -3.27
C ASP A 64 -15.36 11.92 -3.91
N LEU A 65 -16.33 12.41 -4.68
CA LEU A 65 -17.31 11.59 -5.38
C LEU A 65 -17.12 11.77 -6.88
N LYS A 66 -16.95 10.66 -7.60
CA LYS A 66 -16.77 10.64 -9.05
C LYS A 66 -17.70 9.63 -9.71
N PRO A 67 -18.13 9.88 -10.96
CA PRO A 67 -18.71 8.82 -11.79
C PRO A 67 -17.76 7.64 -11.91
N SER A 68 -18.29 6.43 -11.82
CA SER A 68 -17.55 5.19 -11.98
C SER A 68 -17.39 4.84 -13.46
N SER A 69 -16.22 4.30 -13.82
CA SER A 69 -15.98 3.68 -15.14
C SER A 69 -16.20 2.17 -15.14
N VAL A 70 -16.55 1.57 -13.99
CA VAL A 70 -16.79 0.14 -13.82
C VAL A 70 -18.24 -0.16 -14.18
N ILE A 71 -18.48 -1.14 -15.07
CA ILE A 71 -19.78 -1.43 -15.70
C ILE A 71 -20.91 -1.65 -14.68
N ASP A 72 -20.60 -2.22 -13.51
CA ASP A 72 -21.60 -2.59 -12.51
C ASP A 72 -21.89 -1.50 -11.47
N TYR A 73 -21.19 -0.36 -11.51
CA TYR A 73 -21.32 0.70 -10.51
C TYR A 73 -21.43 2.07 -11.18
N ASN A 74 -22.26 2.95 -10.61
CA ASN A 74 -22.50 4.29 -11.16
C ASN A 74 -21.52 5.32 -10.58
N TYR A 75 -21.12 5.16 -9.32
CA TYR A 75 -20.30 6.13 -8.60
C TYR A 75 -19.19 5.49 -7.78
N VAL A 76 -18.10 6.23 -7.60
CA VAL A 76 -17.01 5.92 -6.69
C VAL A 76 -16.83 7.06 -5.71
N TYR A 77 -16.93 6.74 -4.42
CA TYR A 77 -16.73 7.67 -3.31
C TYR A 77 -15.44 7.35 -2.57
N TYR A 78 -14.48 8.26 -2.67
CA TYR A 78 -13.17 8.18 -2.04
C TYR A 78 -13.23 8.83 -0.67
N GLN A 79 -12.80 8.11 0.36
CA GLN A 79 -12.52 8.64 1.69
C GLN A 79 -11.04 8.45 1.97
N LYS A 80 -10.32 9.54 2.20
CA LYS A 80 -8.85 9.54 2.12
C LYS A 80 -8.23 10.28 3.29
N MET A 81 -7.39 9.57 4.05
CA MET A 81 -6.41 10.19 4.95
C MET A 81 -5.09 10.34 4.20
N SER A 82 -4.57 11.57 4.12
CA SER A 82 -3.28 11.88 3.50
C SER A 82 -2.27 12.31 4.56
N ILE A 83 -1.05 11.83 4.45
CA ILE A 83 0.11 12.21 5.24
C ILE A 83 1.14 12.74 4.26
N ASN A 84 1.41 14.04 4.31
CA ASN A 84 2.45 14.67 3.51
C ASN A 84 3.64 14.99 4.42
N PHE A 85 4.81 14.43 4.12
CA PHE A 85 6.02 14.74 4.87
C PHE A 85 6.55 16.11 4.43
N LEU A 86 6.85 16.96 5.41
CA LEU A 86 7.26 18.35 5.20
C LEU A 86 8.79 18.45 5.17
N ASP A 87 9.41 17.58 4.38
CA ASP A 87 10.82 17.61 4.05
C ASP A 87 11.03 17.70 2.54
N ASP A 88 12.29 17.72 2.11
CA ASP A 88 12.63 17.89 0.70
C ASP A 88 12.38 16.63 -0.15
N THR A 89 11.82 15.53 0.39
CA THR A 89 11.61 14.29 -0.39
C THR A 89 10.33 14.29 -1.22
N SER A 90 9.41 15.25 -0.98
CA SER A 90 8.06 15.27 -1.58
C SER A 90 7.32 13.93 -1.40
N THR A 91 7.54 13.26 -0.26
CA THR A 91 6.90 11.99 0.04
C THR A 91 5.49 12.22 0.60
N SER A 92 4.51 11.48 0.08
CA SER A 92 3.16 11.40 0.61
C SER A 92 2.72 9.96 0.80
N VAL A 93 1.87 9.73 1.80
CA VAL A 93 1.23 8.44 2.08
C VAL A 93 -0.25 8.66 2.25
N GLU A 94 -1.04 7.78 1.69
CA GLU A 94 -2.49 7.91 1.65
C GLU A 94 -3.11 6.58 2.03
N PHE A 95 -4.01 6.60 3.01
CA PHE A 95 -4.92 5.48 3.25
C PHE A 95 -6.29 5.84 2.71
N ASN A 96 -6.78 5.04 1.76
CA ASN A 96 -7.99 5.31 1.00
C ASN A 96 -9.00 4.18 1.19
N PHE A 97 -10.25 4.53 1.48
CA PHE A 97 -11.41 3.69 1.22
C PHE A 97 -12.03 4.13 -0.11
N ILE A 98 -12.05 3.21 -1.08
CA ILE A 98 -12.71 3.42 -2.37
C ILE A 98 -14.06 2.70 -2.29
N ASN A 99 -15.14 3.46 -2.13
CA ASN A 99 -16.48 2.92 -1.95
C ASN A 99 -17.23 2.95 -3.29
N HIS A 100 -17.76 1.82 -3.73
CA HIS A 100 -18.52 1.70 -4.97
C HIS A 100 -20.03 1.78 -4.70
N PHE A 101 -20.72 2.65 -5.43
CA PHE A 101 -22.14 2.94 -5.23
C PHE A 101 -22.96 2.72 -6.50
N LEU A 102 -24.17 2.18 -6.30
CA LEU A 102 -25.25 2.25 -7.27
C LEU A 102 -25.83 3.68 -7.31
N GLU A 103 -26.49 4.03 -8.42
CA GLU A 103 -27.04 5.38 -8.63
C GLU A 103 -28.03 5.80 -7.53
N GLU A 104 -28.81 4.87 -7.00
CA GLU A 104 -29.84 5.12 -5.99
C GLU A 104 -29.28 5.58 -4.64
N GLY A 105 -28.00 5.29 -4.36
CA GLY A 105 -27.31 5.72 -3.14
C GLY A 105 -26.78 7.15 -3.18
N VAL A 106 -26.93 7.86 -4.31
CA VAL A 106 -26.30 9.14 -4.58
C VAL A 106 -27.32 10.17 -5.06
N ASP A 107 -27.30 11.37 -4.49
CA ASP A 107 -28.00 12.50 -5.06
C ASP A 107 -27.18 13.13 -6.20
N ASN A 108 -27.58 12.81 -7.43
CA ASN A 108 -26.95 13.31 -8.66
C ASN A 108 -26.90 14.84 -8.78
N ASN A 109 -27.79 15.57 -8.09
CA ASN A 109 -27.81 17.04 -8.16
C ASN A 109 -26.80 17.68 -7.21
N THR A 110 -26.58 17.06 -6.05
CA THR A 110 -25.70 17.61 -4.99
C THR A 110 -24.35 16.92 -4.93
N GLY A 111 -24.20 15.74 -5.54
CA GLY A 111 -22.98 14.93 -5.46
C GLY A 111 -22.71 14.40 -4.06
N THR A 112 -23.76 14.04 -3.32
CA THR A 112 -23.67 13.54 -1.94
C THR A 112 -24.22 12.13 -1.80
N ILE A 113 -23.68 11.36 -0.85
CA ILE A 113 -24.21 10.04 -0.50
C ILE A 113 -25.50 10.23 0.29
N THR A 114 -26.60 9.70 -0.23
CA THR A 114 -27.92 9.76 0.42
C THR A 114 -28.24 8.49 1.19
N ASP A 115 -27.70 7.34 0.76
CA ASP A 115 -27.97 6.06 1.39
C ASP A 115 -26.78 5.10 1.26
N TRP A 116 -26.24 4.68 2.40
CA TRP A 116 -25.08 3.79 2.47
C TRP A 116 -25.44 2.32 2.23
N ASP A 117 -26.72 1.95 2.28
CA ASP A 117 -27.16 0.57 1.98
C ASP A 117 -26.97 0.22 0.49
N TYR A 118 -26.80 1.23 -0.38
CA TYR A 118 -26.45 1.07 -1.79
C TYR A 118 -24.95 1.06 -2.06
N CYS A 119 -24.12 1.11 -1.03
CA CYS A 119 -22.69 0.83 -1.16
C CYS A 119 -22.51 -0.67 -1.42
N SER A 120 -22.01 -1.01 -2.60
CA SER A 120 -21.88 -2.42 -3.01
C SER A 120 -20.61 -3.07 -2.46
N TYR A 121 -19.52 -2.30 -2.33
CA TYR A 121 -18.20 -2.82 -2.01
C TYR A 121 -17.21 -1.70 -1.65
N ILE A 122 -16.26 -1.98 -0.77
CA ILE A 122 -15.22 -1.04 -0.31
C ILE A 122 -13.82 -1.60 -0.62
N GLU A 123 -12.92 -0.80 -1.21
CA GLU A 123 -11.51 -1.16 -1.38
C GLU A 123 -10.63 -0.37 -0.40
N PRO A 124 -10.03 -1.01 0.61
CA PRO A 124 -8.96 -0.41 1.38
C PRO A 124 -7.65 -0.42 0.58
N HIS A 125 -7.04 0.75 0.44
CA HIS A 125 -5.77 0.95 -0.26
C HIS A 125 -4.80 1.77 0.58
N LEU A 126 -3.54 1.36 0.58
CA LEU A 126 -2.42 2.20 1.00
C LEU A 126 -1.65 2.62 -0.25
N ILE A 127 -1.67 3.91 -0.54
CA ILE A 127 -0.97 4.51 -1.66
C ILE A 127 0.18 5.33 -1.09
N SER A 128 1.31 5.35 -1.79
CA SER A 128 2.35 6.32 -1.49
C SER A 128 2.95 6.88 -2.75
N GLU A 129 3.48 8.10 -2.64
CA GLU A 129 4.27 8.74 -3.67
C GLU A 129 5.57 9.21 -3.04
N SER A 130 6.70 9.01 -3.72
CA SER A 130 8.00 9.45 -3.23
C SER A 130 8.92 9.82 -4.39
N TYR A 131 9.85 10.75 -4.17
CA TYR A 131 10.79 11.13 -5.21
C TYR A 131 12.02 10.21 -5.23
N LYS A 132 12.27 9.66 -6.43
CA LYS A 132 13.20 8.61 -6.85
C LYS A 132 14.02 8.95 -8.08
N ASN A 133 15.27 9.45 -8.00
CA ASN A 133 16.17 9.56 -9.16
C ASN A 133 15.55 10.26 -10.40
N GLY A 134 14.82 11.37 -10.22
CA GLY A 134 14.14 12.06 -11.33
C GLY A 134 12.66 11.70 -11.50
N TYR A 135 12.17 10.70 -10.79
CA TYR A 135 10.82 10.17 -10.94
C TYR A 135 10.02 10.27 -9.64
N ASN A 136 8.71 10.50 -9.75
CA ASN A 136 7.77 10.28 -8.66
C ASN A 136 7.30 8.83 -8.70
N ILE A 137 7.74 8.06 -7.72
CA ILE A 137 7.44 6.63 -7.58
C ILE A 137 6.18 6.50 -6.77
N LYS A 138 5.14 5.96 -7.41
CA LYS A 138 3.86 5.64 -6.80
C LYS A 138 3.79 4.16 -6.48
N SER A 139 3.46 3.82 -5.24
CA SER A 139 3.04 2.48 -4.84
C SER A 139 1.56 2.44 -4.55
N SER A 140 0.92 1.31 -4.81
CA SER A 140 -0.45 1.02 -4.40
C SER A 140 -0.49 -0.38 -3.81
N TYR A 141 -0.80 -0.48 -2.53
CA TYR A 141 -1.06 -1.73 -1.83
C TYR A 141 -2.56 -1.88 -1.63
N LYS A 142 -3.16 -2.88 -2.26
CA LYS A 142 -4.58 -3.23 -2.12
C LYS A 142 -4.72 -4.41 -1.15
N PHE A 143 -5.51 -4.24 -0.10
CA PHE A 143 -5.81 -5.32 0.85
C PHE A 143 -7.07 -6.06 0.39
N ASN A 144 -6.93 -7.33 0.00
CA ASN A 144 -8.05 -8.13 -0.55
C ASN A 144 -8.53 -9.22 0.42
N GLY A 145 -7.78 -9.51 1.47
CA GLY A 145 -8.09 -10.60 2.40
C GLY A 145 -7.52 -11.94 1.93
N PHE A 146 -8.27 -13.03 2.14
CA PHE A 146 -7.75 -14.39 2.02
C PHE A 146 -8.71 -15.31 1.26
N ASP A 147 -8.16 -16.19 0.42
CA ASP A 147 -8.86 -17.42 0.07
C ASP A 147 -8.67 -18.45 1.20
N ILE A 148 -9.72 -19.22 1.48
CA ILE A 148 -9.70 -20.32 2.44
C ILE A 148 -9.67 -21.62 1.64
N VAL A 149 -8.66 -22.46 1.87
CA VAL A 149 -8.42 -23.67 1.09
C VAL A 149 -8.45 -24.89 1.99
N ASN A 150 -9.03 -25.98 1.49
CA ASN A 150 -9.07 -27.26 2.20
C ASN A 150 -7.67 -27.88 2.32
N GLY A 151 -7.27 -28.28 3.53
CA GLY A 151 -5.98 -28.88 3.83
C GLY A 151 -4.88 -27.87 4.15
N SER A 152 -3.68 -28.11 3.64
CA SER A 152 -2.48 -27.28 3.88
C SER A 152 -1.99 -26.63 2.58
N SER A 153 -0.96 -25.79 2.66
CA SER A 153 -0.28 -25.19 1.51
C SER A 153 0.25 -26.24 0.52
N ASN A 154 0.51 -27.47 0.97
CA ASN A 154 0.91 -28.58 0.11
C ASN A 154 -0.21 -29.08 -0.81
N ASN A 155 -1.46 -28.74 -0.50
CA ASN A 155 -2.65 -29.09 -1.28
C ASN A 155 -3.05 -28.00 -2.27
N LEU A 156 -2.30 -26.88 -2.34
CA LEU A 156 -2.62 -25.77 -3.22
C LEU A 156 -2.42 -26.15 -4.69
N SER A 157 -3.48 -25.98 -5.46
CA SER A 157 -3.44 -25.84 -6.91
C SER A 157 -3.78 -24.41 -7.29
N PHE A 158 -3.17 -23.96 -8.38
CA PHE A 158 -3.41 -22.65 -8.96
C PHE A 158 -3.94 -22.83 -10.38
N GLN A 159 -4.86 -21.95 -10.77
CA GLN A 159 -5.43 -21.92 -12.11
C GLN A 159 -5.28 -20.54 -12.71
N ASN A 160 -5.26 -20.49 -14.05
CA ASN A 160 -5.49 -19.26 -14.76
C ASN A 160 -6.99 -19.00 -14.80
N SER A 161 -7.40 -17.78 -14.47
CA SER A 161 -8.80 -17.40 -14.55
C SER A 161 -8.96 -16.02 -15.17
N THR A 162 -10.15 -15.82 -15.73
CA THR A 162 -10.60 -14.64 -16.45
C THR A 162 -11.73 -13.96 -15.68
N GLU A 163 -11.52 -13.61 -14.41
CA GLU A 163 -12.49 -12.77 -13.70
C GLU A 163 -12.34 -11.31 -14.14
N GLY A 164 -13.44 -10.70 -14.59
CA GLY A 164 -13.48 -9.27 -14.96
C GLY A 164 -12.67 -8.89 -16.20
N GLY A 165 -12.40 -9.82 -17.12
CA GLY A 165 -11.59 -9.56 -18.33
C GLY A 165 -10.08 -9.58 -18.10
N ASN A 166 -9.63 -9.88 -16.88
CA ASN A 166 -8.24 -9.80 -16.46
C ASN A 166 -7.71 -11.22 -16.20
N TRP A 167 -6.76 -11.69 -17.03
CA TRP A 167 -6.13 -13.00 -16.86
C TRP A 167 -5.19 -12.97 -15.66
N GLY A 168 -5.47 -13.79 -14.64
CA GLY A 168 -4.65 -13.85 -13.43
C GLY A 168 -4.51 -15.27 -12.89
N LEU A 169 -3.31 -15.60 -12.41
CA LEU A 169 -3.08 -16.79 -11.61
C LEU A 169 -3.84 -16.64 -10.28
N MET A 170 -4.70 -17.58 -9.94
CA MET A 170 -5.48 -17.59 -8.70
C MET A 170 -5.48 -18.97 -8.07
N VAL A 171 -5.91 -19.07 -6.81
CA VAL A 171 -6.21 -20.35 -6.18
C VAL A 171 -7.34 -21.03 -6.96
N ASP A 172 -7.19 -22.32 -7.22
CA ASP A 172 -8.19 -23.14 -7.90
C ASP A 172 -9.51 -23.21 -7.13
N ASP A 173 -10.62 -22.91 -7.79
CA ASP A 173 -11.95 -22.87 -7.16
C ASP A 173 -12.41 -24.26 -6.70
N SER A 174 -11.87 -25.33 -7.27
CA SER A 174 -12.21 -26.71 -6.87
C SER A 174 -11.74 -27.09 -5.46
N ILE A 175 -10.79 -26.33 -4.89
CA ILE A 175 -10.25 -26.55 -3.54
C ILE A 175 -10.60 -25.42 -2.56
N LYS A 176 -11.23 -24.35 -3.06
CA LYS A 176 -11.57 -23.16 -2.27
C LYS A 176 -12.81 -23.41 -1.42
N LEU A 177 -12.63 -23.48 -0.10
CA LEU A 177 -13.72 -23.59 0.87
C LEU A 177 -14.52 -22.30 0.97
N GLY A 178 -13.88 -21.15 0.88
CA GLY A 178 -14.50 -19.84 1.05
C GLY A 178 -13.47 -18.73 0.98
N ARG A 179 -13.82 -17.56 1.52
CA ARG A 179 -12.96 -16.38 1.52
C ARG A 179 -13.17 -15.53 2.77
N ILE A 180 -12.12 -14.82 3.15
CA ILE A 180 -12.18 -13.67 4.04
C ILE A 180 -12.06 -12.42 3.17
N GLU A 181 -13.05 -11.53 3.21
CA GLU A 181 -13.11 -10.32 2.39
C GLU A 181 -13.17 -9.07 3.24
N PHE A 182 -12.27 -8.13 2.97
CA PHE A 182 -12.14 -6.86 3.70
C PHE A 182 -13.07 -5.77 3.19
N SER A 183 -13.84 -6.09 2.16
CA SER A 183 -14.54 -5.13 1.34
C SER A 183 -16.02 -5.02 1.67
N ASN A 184 -16.38 -5.40 2.88
CA ASN A 184 -17.74 -5.39 3.36
C ASN A 184 -17.93 -4.23 4.34
N CYS A 185 -19.19 -3.82 4.47
CA CYS A 185 -19.63 -2.50 4.91
C CYS A 185 -19.09 -2.06 6.28
N SER A 186 -18.84 -0.76 6.45
CA SER A 186 -18.30 -0.09 7.64
C SER A 186 -16.79 -0.20 7.82
N SER A 187 -16.14 0.96 7.82
CA SER A 187 -14.70 1.10 7.97
C SER A 187 -14.35 2.43 8.62
N SER A 188 -13.35 2.43 9.50
CA SER A 188 -12.87 3.65 10.15
C SER A 188 -11.35 3.69 10.29
N ILE A 189 -10.81 4.91 10.31
CA ILE A 189 -9.40 5.20 10.61
C ILE A 189 -9.34 5.88 11.97
N SER A 190 -8.53 5.35 12.89
CA SER A 190 -8.33 5.97 14.21
C SER A 190 -7.58 7.30 14.09
N ASP A 191 -7.58 8.09 15.16
CA ASP A 191 -6.74 9.29 15.24
C ASP A 191 -5.25 8.92 15.13
N PRO A 192 -4.49 9.49 14.18
CA PRO A 192 -3.09 9.16 13.98
C PRO A 192 -2.21 9.77 15.07
N TYR A 193 -1.31 8.95 15.60
CA TYR A 193 -0.30 9.37 16.56
C TYR A 193 1.05 9.57 15.88
N LEU A 194 1.56 10.81 15.90
CA LEU A 194 2.88 11.16 15.34
C LEU A 194 3.93 11.27 16.45
N THR A 195 5.06 10.62 16.24
CA THR A 195 6.28 10.79 17.04
C THR A 195 7.48 11.07 16.14
N THR A 196 8.54 11.61 16.72
CA THR A 196 9.78 11.90 15.99
C THR A 196 11.00 11.40 16.73
N ARG A 197 12.05 11.06 15.98
CA ARG A 197 13.35 10.62 16.50
C ARG A 197 14.47 11.37 15.80
N ASN A 198 15.41 11.90 16.58
CA ASN A 198 16.64 12.48 16.01
C ASN A 198 17.59 11.37 15.55
N TYR A 199 18.20 11.55 14.37
CA TYR A 199 19.25 10.67 13.85
C TYR A 199 20.34 11.48 13.14
N GLN A 200 21.48 10.83 12.84
CA GLN A 200 22.59 11.45 12.11
C GLN A 200 22.69 10.86 10.71
N TYR A 201 22.83 11.72 9.70
CA TYR A 201 23.08 11.32 8.32
C TYR A 201 24.03 12.32 7.66
N ASN A 202 25.11 11.82 7.05
CA ASN A 202 26.16 12.64 6.45
C ASN A 202 26.66 13.79 7.35
N GLY A 203 26.77 13.54 8.66
CA GLY A 203 27.23 14.52 9.65
C GLY A 203 26.21 15.61 10.02
N GLN A 204 24.97 15.50 9.53
CA GLN A 204 23.86 16.39 9.86
C GLN A 204 22.89 15.70 10.81
N SER A 205 22.33 16.49 11.73
CA SER A 205 21.24 16.05 12.62
C SER A 205 19.91 16.22 11.91
N LEU A 206 19.18 15.12 11.70
CA LEU A 206 17.89 15.08 11.01
C LEU A 206 16.82 14.44 11.89
N LYS A 207 15.56 14.55 11.47
CA LYS A 207 14.41 13.93 12.13
C LYS A 207 13.81 12.82 11.29
N GLU A 208 13.54 11.69 11.94
CA GLU A 208 12.72 10.61 11.44
C GLU A 208 11.30 10.79 12.02
N SER A 209 10.30 10.67 11.16
CA SER A 209 8.88 10.73 11.52
C SER A 209 8.32 9.33 11.64
N ARG A 210 7.55 9.07 12.69
CA ARG A 210 6.86 7.80 12.91
C ARG A 210 5.38 8.06 13.18
N ILE A 211 4.53 7.53 12.33
CA ILE A 211 3.08 7.72 12.42
C ILE A 211 2.41 6.38 12.64
N PHE A 212 1.53 6.32 13.64
CA PHE A 212 0.79 5.13 14.03
C PHE A 212 -0.71 5.38 13.89
N PHE A 213 -1.44 4.46 13.30
CA PHE A 213 -2.90 4.50 13.27
C PHE A 213 -3.47 3.11 13.01
N ASN A 214 -4.71 2.89 13.43
CA ASN A 214 -5.44 1.67 13.18
C ASN A 214 -6.53 1.92 12.13
N VAL A 215 -6.80 0.92 11.32
CA VAL A 215 -7.92 0.86 10.41
C VAL A 215 -8.79 -0.30 10.84
N THR A 216 -10.00 0.00 11.29
CA THR A 216 -11.00 -1.00 11.63
C THR A 216 -11.84 -1.28 10.39
N LEU A 217 -11.91 -2.54 10.01
CA LEU A 217 -12.69 -3.01 8.86
C LEU A 217 -13.70 -4.03 9.34
N ASN A 218 -14.90 -3.98 8.78
CA ASN A 218 -15.85 -5.06 8.95
C ASN A 218 -15.69 -6.07 7.81
N SER A 219 -14.93 -7.11 8.07
CA SER A 219 -14.68 -8.14 7.06
C SER A 219 -15.76 -9.20 7.08
N THR A 220 -15.80 -10.05 6.06
CA THR A 220 -16.65 -11.25 6.10
C THR A 220 -15.86 -12.50 5.90
N ILE A 221 -16.32 -13.61 6.48
CA ILE A 221 -15.85 -14.97 6.24
C ILE A 221 -16.98 -15.83 5.66
N GLY A 222 -16.68 -16.69 4.68
CA GLY A 222 -17.61 -17.68 4.15
C GLY A 222 -17.65 -17.73 2.63
N ILE A 223 -18.84 -17.98 2.06
CA ILE A 223 -19.06 -18.12 0.62
C ILE A 223 -19.95 -16.99 0.09
N THR A 224 -19.99 -16.81 -1.23
CA THR A 224 -20.75 -15.70 -1.86
C THR A 224 -22.21 -15.64 -1.43
N SER A 225 -22.87 -16.79 -1.28
CA SER A 225 -24.29 -16.89 -0.91
C SER A 225 -24.57 -16.84 0.59
N ASP A 226 -23.56 -17.06 1.45
CA ASP A 226 -23.70 -17.03 2.91
C ASP A 226 -22.38 -16.57 3.55
N LYS A 227 -22.41 -15.35 4.07
CA LYS A 227 -21.27 -14.64 4.66
C LYS A 227 -21.56 -14.27 6.10
N ARG A 228 -20.54 -14.36 6.95
CA ARG A 228 -20.58 -13.91 8.35
C ARG A 228 -19.61 -12.76 8.55
N TYR A 229 -20.03 -11.73 9.29
CA TYR A 229 -19.18 -10.58 9.59
C TYR A 229 -18.18 -10.93 10.69
N ILE A 230 -16.95 -10.45 10.54
CA ILE A 230 -15.86 -10.71 11.49
C ILE A 230 -15.06 -9.41 11.73
N ASP A 231 -14.48 -9.32 12.93
CA ASP A 231 -13.70 -8.17 13.32
C ASP A 231 -12.31 -8.20 12.67
N THR A 232 -11.95 -7.09 12.03
CA THR A 232 -10.63 -6.91 11.39
C THR A 232 -10.02 -5.58 11.79
N VAL A 233 -8.75 -5.62 12.18
CA VAL A 233 -7.96 -4.42 12.43
C VAL A 233 -6.64 -4.51 11.66
N LEU A 234 -6.38 -3.51 10.82
CA LEU A 234 -5.06 -3.24 10.25
C LEU A 234 -4.36 -2.19 11.10
N MET A 235 -3.16 -2.46 11.59
CA MET A 235 -2.40 -1.59 12.48
C MET A 235 -1.19 -1.06 11.75
N PHE A 236 -1.15 0.23 11.41
CA PHE A 236 -0.08 0.82 10.61
C PHE A 236 0.98 1.51 11.48
N GLU A 237 2.24 1.27 11.13
CA GLU A 237 3.40 2.09 11.50
C GLU A 237 4.07 2.57 10.20
N ILE A 238 4.08 3.89 9.97
CA ILE A 238 4.81 4.53 8.87
C ILE A 238 6.06 5.18 9.47
N ILE A 239 7.23 4.79 8.99
CA ILE A 239 8.52 5.37 9.40
C ILE A 239 9.13 6.07 8.19
N HIS A 240 9.32 7.38 8.28
CA HIS A 240 9.83 8.18 7.18
C HIS A 240 11.08 8.96 7.58
N ASN A 241 12.06 9.00 6.68
CA ASN A 241 13.24 9.84 6.73
C ASN A 241 13.67 10.23 5.30
N ILE A 242 14.73 11.03 5.18
CA ILE A 242 15.15 11.60 3.89
C ILE A 242 15.65 10.57 2.86
N THR A 243 15.83 9.30 3.26
CA THR A 243 16.34 8.22 2.41
C THR A 243 15.32 7.11 2.13
N THR A 244 14.31 6.96 2.98
CA THR A 244 13.37 5.84 2.90
C THR A 244 12.06 6.15 3.59
N THR A 245 10.99 5.56 3.05
CA THR A 245 9.72 5.38 3.75
C THR A 245 9.44 3.90 3.95
N TRP A 246 9.29 3.49 5.20
CA TRP A 246 8.91 2.16 5.60
C TRP A 246 7.45 2.13 6.02
N TYR A 247 6.78 1.06 5.63
CA TYR A 247 5.41 0.79 5.92
C TYR A 247 5.37 -0.56 6.58
N LYS A 248 4.83 -0.58 7.79
CA LYS A 248 4.61 -1.80 8.53
C LYS A 248 3.14 -1.87 8.85
N TYR A 249 2.52 -3.01 8.60
CA TYR A 249 1.14 -3.19 8.99
C TYR A 249 0.93 -4.54 9.67
N GLY A 250 0.43 -4.50 10.90
CA GLY A 250 -0.13 -5.67 11.55
C GLY A 250 -1.54 -5.95 11.05
N LEU A 251 -1.89 -7.21 10.85
CA LEU A 251 -3.27 -7.64 10.65
C LEU A 251 -3.72 -8.42 11.89
N PHE A 252 -4.91 -8.11 12.39
CA PHE A 252 -5.65 -8.93 13.34
C PHE A 252 -7.01 -9.29 12.74
N LEU A 253 -7.30 -10.58 12.65
CA LEU A 253 -8.60 -11.13 12.24
C LEU A 253 -9.15 -12.02 13.34
N ASN A 254 -10.41 -11.80 13.71
CA ASN A 254 -11.09 -12.60 14.71
C ASN A 254 -12.45 -13.11 14.21
N TRP A 255 -12.53 -14.43 14.02
CA TRP A 255 -13.75 -15.16 13.67
C TRP A 255 -14.19 -16.11 14.80
N SER A 256 -13.87 -15.82 16.06
CA SER A 256 -14.20 -16.67 17.21
C SER A 256 -15.70 -16.98 17.35
N GLU A 257 -16.58 -16.09 16.86
CA GLU A 257 -18.05 -16.28 16.88
C GLU A 257 -18.56 -17.17 15.73
N TYR A 258 -17.76 -17.36 14.67
CA TYR A 258 -18.13 -18.06 13.44
C TYR A 258 -17.07 -19.11 13.06
N LYS A 259 -16.68 -19.94 14.02
CA LYS A 259 -15.65 -20.97 13.80
C LYS A 259 -16.10 -22.00 12.75
N ASP A 260 -17.41 -22.21 12.62
CA ASP A 260 -18.09 -23.05 11.63
C ASP A 260 -18.65 -22.23 10.46
N PHE A 261 -17.83 -21.34 9.90
CA PHE A 261 -18.22 -20.48 8.80
C PHE A 261 -18.71 -21.27 7.56
N PRO A 262 -19.66 -20.72 6.78
CA PRO A 262 -20.17 -21.38 5.58
C PRO A 262 -19.07 -21.72 4.56
N THR A 263 -19.13 -22.90 3.95
CA THR A 263 -18.14 -23.38 2.97
C THR A 263 -18.76 -23.90 1.67
N ASN A 264 -18.00 -23.87 0.58
CA ASN A 264 -18.40 -24.39 -0.74
C ASN A 264 -18.49 -25.93 -0.75
N PHE A 265 -17.72 -26.58 0.10
CA PHE A 265 -17.65 -28.04 0.24
C PHE A 265 -17.82 -28.42 1.70
N ALA A 266 -18.46 -29.56 1.96
CA ALA A 266 -18.60 -30.08 3.32
C ALA A 266 -17.22 -30.36 3.93
N ILE A 267 -16.97 -29.81 5.10
CA ILE A 267 -15.77 -29.99 5.91
C ILE A 267 -16.19 -30.33 7.35
N ASN A 268 -15.45 -31.20 8.03
CA ASN A 268 -15.75 -31.62 9.38
C ASN A 268 -15.02 -30.76 10.41
N THR A 269 -15.57 -30.71 11.63
CA THR A 269 -14.86 -30.11 12.76
C THR A 269 -13.50 -30.78 12.97
N GLY A 270 -12.43 -29.98 13.04
CA GLY A 270 -11.05 -30.45 13.21
C GLY A 270 -10.31 -30.82 11.92
N ASP A 271 -10.97 -30.71 10.76
CA ASP A 271 -10.29 -30.80 9.47
C ASP A 271 -9.38 -29.58 9.27
N ASP A 272 -8.26 -29.80 8.57
CA ASP A 272 -7.27 -28.76 8.26
C ASP A 272 -7.77 -27.81 7.16
N PHE A 273 -7.47 -26.53 7.32
CA PHE A 273 -7.55 -25.55 6.24
C PHE A 273 -6.35 -24.60 6.28
N CYS A 274 -6.08 -23.94 5.17
CA CYS A 274 -5.07 -22.89 5.09
C CYS A 274 -5.65 -21.60 4.52
N LEU A 275 -5.04 -20.47 4.87
CA LEU A 275 -5.36 -19.16 4.32
C LEU A 275 -4.33 -18.77 3.27
N VAL A 276 -4.77 -18.25 2.14
CA VAL A 276 -3.88 -17.75 1.08
C VAL A 276 -4.13 -16.25 0.90
N ALA A 277 -3.12 -15.43 1.17
CA ALA A 277 -3.25 -13.98 1.03
C ALA A 277 -3.44 -13.56 -0.43
N ASN A 278 -4.38 -12.64 -0.65
CA ASN A 278 -4.73 -12.11 -1.98
C ASN A 278 -4.33 -10.64 -2.19
N ASP A 279 -3.57 -10.08 -1.25
CA ASP A 279 -3.12 -8.69 -1.30
C ASP A 279 -2.26 -8.43 -2.55
N ARG A 280 -2.34 -7.20 -3.07
CA ARG A 280 -1.66 -6.81 -4.31
C ARG A 280 -0.83 -5.54 -4.10
N LEU A 281 0.45 -5.61 -4.44
CA LEU A 281 1.33 -4.45 -4.53
C LEU A 281 1.59 -4.12 -6.00
N GLY A 282 1.33 -2.87 -6.38
CA GLY A 282 1.73 -2.29 -7.67
C GLY A 282 2.68 -1.11 -7.45
N ILE A 283 3.69 -0.98 -8.31
CA ILE A 283 4.68 0.10 -8.27
C ILE A 283 4.85 0.68 -9.67
N GLY A 284 4.95 2.01 -9.76
CA GLY A 284 5.12 2.68 -11.04
C GLY A 284 5.20 4.20 -10.91
N THR A 285 5.01 4.87 -12.04
CA THR A 285 4.90 6.31 -12.20
C THR A 285 3.71 6.58 -13.14
N ALA A 286 3.51 7.84 -13.54
CA ALA A 286 2.56 8.15 -14.62
C ALA A 286 3.02 7.61 -15.99
N ASP A 287 4.33 7.43 -16.20
CA ASP A 287 4.91 7.09 -17.50
C ASP A 287 5.21 5.59 -17.65
N TRP A 288 5.43 4.87 -16.55
CA TRP A 288 5.79 3.45 -16.56
C TRP A 288 5.29 2.72 -15.31
N SER A 289 5.21 1.39 -15.36
CA SER A 289 4.92 0.54 -14.21
C SER A 289 5.90 -0.63 -14.14
N ILE A 290 6.24 -1.07 -12.93
CA ILE A 290 7.02 -2.28 -12.69
C ILE A 290 6.06 -3.38 -12.26
N SER A 291 5.86 -4.35 -13.16
CA SER A 291 5.03 -5.52 -12.92
C SER A 291 5.84 -6.78 -12.59
N GLN A 292 7.16 -6.79 -12.88
CA GLN A 292 8.08 -7.87 -12.56
C GLN A 292 8.93 -7.53 -11.34
N PHE A 293 9.16 -8.52 -10.47
CA PHE A 293 10.05 -8.38 -9.32
C PHE A 293 10.84 -9.66 -9.12
N ASN A 294 12.05 -9.50 -8.57
CA ASN A 294 12.90 -10.62 -8.17
C ASN A 294 12.65 -10.96 -6.71
N VAL A 295 12.84 -12.22 -6.36
CA VAL A 295 12.76 -12.69 -4.98
C VAL A 295 14.12 -13.20 -4.48
N SER A 296 14.30 -13.19 -3.16
CA SER A 296 15.44 -13.86 -2.52
C SER A 296 15.36 -15.38 -2.71
N ALA A 297 16.44 -16.11 -2.39
CA ALA A 297 16.44 -17.57 -2.44
C ALA A 297 15.38 -18.23 -1.52
N GLU A 298 14.95 -17.52 -0.47
CA GLU A 298 13.90 -17.96 0.47
C GLU A 298 12.50 -17.46 0.08
N ASN A 299 12.38 -16.75 -1.05
CA ASN A 299 11.15 -16.09 -1.49
C ASN A 299 10.52 -15.18 -0.43
N ASP A 300 11.30 -14.64 0.50
CA ASP A 300 10.82 -13.87 1.64
C ASP A 300 10.70 -12.36 1.37
N THR A 301 11.30 -11.92 0.27
CA THR A 301 11.41 -10.52 -0.08
C THR A 301 11.25 -10.39 -1.59
N ALA A 302 10.41 -9.48 -2.05
CA ALA A 302 10.30 -9.07 -3.44
C ALA A 302 10.99 -7.72 -3.65
N THR A 303 11.81 -7.60 -4.68
CA THR A 303 12.52 -6.36 -5.04
C THR A 303 12.14 -5.92 -6.44
N PHE A 304 11.70 -4.67 -6.56
CA PHE A 304 11.24 -4.05 -7.80
C PHE A 304 12.36 -3.19 -8.37
N ILE A 305 12.93 -3.65 -9.48
CA ILE A 305 14.14 -3.05 -10.08
C ILE A 305 13.79 -2.49 -11.46
N TYR A 306 14.29 -1.29 -11.76
CA TYR A 306 14.21 -0.68 -13.08
C TYR A 306 15.52 0.03 -13.40
N ASN A 307 16.11 -0.19 -14.58
CA ASN A 307 17.43 0.33 -14.96
C ASN A 307 18.52 0.11 -13.88
N ASP A 308 18.61 -1.12 -13.36
CA ASP A 308 19.55 -1.55 -12.30
C ASP A 308 19.38 -0.84 -10.93
N GLU A 309 18.31 -0.07 -10.74
CA GLU A 309 17.99 0.64 -9.50
C GLU A 309 16.80 0.01 -8.76
N ASN A 310 16.91 -0.13 -7.43
CA ASN A 310 15.83 -0.63 -6.58
C ASN A 310 14.82 0.48 -6.26
N TYR A 311 13.57 0.36 -6.71
CA TYR A 311 12.51 1.35 -6.47
C TYR A 311 11.57 0.97 -5.33
N ALA A 312 11.50 -0.30 -4.95
CA ALA A 312 10.74 -0.75 -3.80
C ALA A 312 11.15 -2.16 -3.38
N GLN A 313 10.92 -2.47 -2.11
CA GLN A 313 11.15 -3.78 -1.55
C GLN A 313 9.98 -4.16 -0.64
N GLN A 314 9.36 -5.31 -0.89
CA GLN A 314 8.31 -5.87 -0.05
C GLN A 314 8.88 -7.05 0.75
N PHE A 315 8.69 -7.04 2.06
CA PHE A 315 9.01 -8.15 2.95
C PHE A 315 7.73 -8.93 3.21
N PHE A 316 7.66 -10.15 2.68
CA PHE A 316 6.51 -11.01 2.92
C PHE A 316 6.47 -11.45 4.37
N THR A 317 5.27 -11.60 4.91
CA THR A 317 5.07 -12.13 6.26
C THR A 317 5.83 -13.44 6.43
N LYS A 318 6.61 -13.56 7.51
CA LYS A 318 7.34 -14.78 7.88
C LYS A 318 6.67 -15.56 8.98
N GLU A 319 6.25 -14.84 10.00
CA GLU A 319 5.72 -15.40 11.23
C GLU A 319 4.29 -14.95 11.41
N TYR A 320 3.46 -15.83 11.97
CA TYR A 320 2.08 -15.54 12.33
C TYR A 320 1.69 -16.36 13.57
N ASN A 321 0.61 -15.93 14.21
CA ASN A 321 -0.02 -16.66 15.30
C ASN A 321 -1.49 -16.92 14.96
N ILE A 322 -1.96 -18.12 15.28
CA ILE A 322 -3.40 -18.40 15.38
C ILE A 322 -3.87 -17.83 16.71
N LEU A 323 -5.01 -17.14 16.75
CA LEU A 323 -5.49 -16.58 18.01
C LEU A 323 -5.74 -17.67 19.06
N GLU A 324 -5.47 -17.32 20.32
CA GLU A 324 -5.55 -18.24 21.49
C GLU A 324 -4.53 -19.40 21.46
N ASP A 325 -3.67 -19.47 20.44
CA ASP A 325 -2.52 -20.36 20.37
C ASP A 325 -1.24 -19.55 20.68
N SER A 326 -0.40 -20.06 21.59
CA SER A 326 0.88 -19.44 21.93
C SER A 326 2.00 -19.76 20.93
N THR A 327 1.73 -20.62 19.95
CA THR A 327 2.73 -21.11 19.01
C THR A 327 2.93 -20.13 17.87
N VAL A 328 4.17 -19.65 17.73
CA VAL A 328 4.60 -18.92 16.53
C VAL A 328 4.75 -19.91 15.38
N ARG A 329 4.09 -19.62 14.27
CA ARG A 329 4.10 -20.45 13.04
C ARG A 329 4.77 -19.69 11.91
N PHE A 330 5.21 -20.43 10.89
CA PHE A 330 5.87 -19.88 9.72
C PHE A 330 5.02 -20.03 8.47
N THR A 331 4.97 -18.99 7.66
CA THR A 331 4.23 -19.02 6.39
C THR A 331 4.96 -19.83 5.33
N ASN A 332 4.21 -20.49 4.45
CA ASN A 332 4.74 -21.05 3.20
C ASN A 332 4.54 -20.06 2.05
N ARG A 333 5.45 -20.03 1.08
CA ARG A 333 5.38 -19.09 -0.05
C ARG A 333 5.68 -19.76 -1.38
N THR A 334 4.87 -19.43 -2.38
CA THR A 334 5.03 -19.89 -3.75
C THR A 334 5.22 -18.70 -4.67
N TYR A 335 6.35 -18.64 -5.35
CA TYR A 335 6.68 -17.61 -6.33
C TYR A 335 6.46 -18.10 -7.75
N PHE A 336 5.81 -17.26 -8.55
CA PHE A 336 5.61 -17.46 -9.97
C PHE A 336 6.30 -16.32 -10.72
N GLU A 337 7.44 -16.65 -11.32
CA GLU A 337 8.12 -15.77 -12.26
C GLU A 337 7.29 -15.68 -13.55
N ASN A 338 7.16 -14.47 -14.09
CA ASN A 338 6.51 -14.24 -15.38
C ASN A 338 5.07 -14.79 -15.49
N ALA A 339 4.28 -14.65 -14.42
CA ALA A 339 2.84 -14.83 -14.47
C ALA A 339 2.23 -13.88 -15.52
N THR A 340 1.88 -14.43 -16.68
CA THR A 340 1.43 -13.66 -17.84
C THR A 340 0.01 -13.15 -17.63
N TYR A 341 -0.16 -11.84 -17.77
CA TYR A 341 -1.46 -11.21 -17.88
C TYR A 341 -1.84 -11.16 -19.37
N VAL A 342 -2.61 -12.13 -19.86
CA VAL A 342 -2.95 -12.24 -21.29
C VAL A 342 -4.29 -11.56 -21.59
N ALA A 343 -4.40 -10.26 -21.30
CA ALA A 343 -5.43 -9.42 -21.91
C ALA A 343 -4.72 -8.29 -22.67
N ASP A 344 -4.57 -8.49 -23.99
CA ASP A 344 -4.30 -7.50 -25.02
C ASP A 344 -2.97 -6.72 -25.07
N SER A 345 -1.92 -7.04 -24.30
CA SER A 345 -0.63 -6.33 -24.49
C SER A 345 0.67 -7.04 -24.08
N GLY A 346 0.66 -8.34 -23.73
CA GLY A 346 1.91 -9.04 -23.41
C GLY A 346 2.60 -8.50 -22.14
N VAL A 347 1.84 -7.92 -21.21
CA VAL A 347 2.38 -7.46 -19.92
C VAL A 347 2.70 -8.69 -19.07
N ILE A 348 4.00 -8.87 -18.83
CA ILE A 348 4.50 -9.93 -17.95
C ILE A 348 4.53 -9.39 -16.53
N SER A 349 3.95 -10.13 -15.57
CA SER A 349 3.97 -9.77 -14.14
C SER A 349 4.54 -10.91 -13.30
N SER A 350 4.97 -10.63 -12.07
CA SER A 350 5.38 -11.65 -11.11
C SER A 350 4.33 -11.77 -9.99
N ARG A 351 4.19 -12.96 -9.38
CA ARG A 351 3.24 -13.17 -8.29
C ARG A 351 3.83 -14.03 -7.17
N VAL A 352 3.54 -13.67 -5.92
CA VAL A 352 3.84 -14.48 -4.73
C VAL A 352 2.55 -14.73 -3.97
N PHE A 353 2.31 -15.99 -3.60
CA PHE A 353 1.26 -16.37 -2.68
C PHE A 353 1.87 -16.66 -1.32
N THR A 354 1.41 -15.96 -0.29
CA THR A 354 1.78 -16.25 1.11
C THR A 354 0.66 -17.06 1.75
N CYS A 355 1.02 -18.22 2.29
CA CYS A 355 0.12 -19.24 2.80
C CYS A 355 0.31 -19.38 4.31
N PHE A 356 -0.80 -19.49 5.03
CA PHE A 356 -0.86 -19.66 6.47
C PHE A 356 -1.57 -20.98 6.76
N ASP A 357 -0.86 -21.92 7.38
CA ASP A 357 -1.28 -23.30 7.59
C ASP A 357 -1.81 -23.57 9.00
N ASP A 358 -2.10 -24.85 9.26
CA ASP A 358 -2.43 -25.40 10.59
C ASP A 358 -3.72 -24.87 11.23
N PHE A 359 -4.60 -24.26 10.43
CA PHE A 359 -5.93 -23.91 10.93
C PHE A 359 -6.82 -25.14 10.97
N LYS A 360 -7.67 -25.20 11.99
CA LYS A 360 -8.61 -26.28 12.24
C LYS A 360 -10.04 -25.75 12.17
N TYR A 361 -10.84 -26.29 11.26
CA TYR A 361 -12.23 -25.87 11.08
C TYR A 361 -13.04 -26.09 12.35
N ASN A 362 -13.85 -25.10 12.74
CA ASN A 362 -14.60 -25.06 14.00
C ASN A 362 -13.74 -25.11 15.29
N GLN A 363 -12.44 -24.78 15.21
CA GLN A 363 -11.54 -24.74 16.38
C GLN A 363 -10.69 -23.48 16.41
N SER A 364 -9.98 -23.17 15.32
CA SER A 364 -9.20 -21.93 15.18
C SER A 364 -10.11 -20.70 15.14
N THR A 365 -9.68 -19.61 15.77
CA THR A 365 -10.51 -18.43 16.03
C THR A 365 -10.04 -17.16 15.35
N GLY A 366 -8.85 -17.15 14.78
CA GLY A 366 -8.33 -15.96 14.12
C GLY A 366 -6.86 -16.09 13.74
N ILE A 367 -6.32 -15.02 13.18
CA ILE A 367 -4.89 -14.88 12.85
C ILE A 367 -4.39 -13.49 13.20
N ASN A 368 -3.13 -13.40 13.64
CA ASN A 368 -2.36 -12.15 13.57
C ASN A 368 -1.02 -12.34 12.88
N PHE A 369 -0.58 -11.32 12.14
CA PHE A 369 0.76 -11.24 11.57
C PHE A 369 1.13 -9.80 11.16
N ASP A 370 2.38 -9.54 10.76
CA ASP A 370 2.92 -8.17 10.63
C ASP A 370 3.96 -8.00 9.50
N PRO A 371 3.53 -7.87 8.22
CA PRO A 371 4.40 -7.61 7.07
C PRO A 371 4.96 -6.18 7.08
N SER A 372 6.00 -5.98 6.27
CA SER A 372 6.50 -4.65 5.97
C SER A 372 6.87 -4.49 4.50
N PHE A 373 6.89 -3.26 4.01
CA PHE A 373 7.49 -2.90 2.74
C PHE A 373 8.18 -1.54 2.86
N CYS A 374 9.15 -1.28 1.98
CA CYS A 374 9.88 -0.03 1.98
C CYS A 374 10.05 0.51 0.57
N ILE A 375 10.06 1.84 0.49
CA ILE A 375 10.24 2.60 -0.74
C ILE A 375 11.39 3.55 -0.49
N PRO A 376 12.54 3.35 -1.15
CA PRO A 376 13.64 4.30 -1.09
C PRO A 376 13.21 5.64 -1.71
N CYS A 377 13.61 6.74 -1.07
CA CYS A 377 13.35 8.08 -1.57
C CYS A 377 14.62 8.92 -1.44
N ASN A 378 14.68 10.00 -2.21
CA ASN A 378 15.75 10.99 -2.15
C ASN A 378 15.13 12.37 -2.01
N SER A 379 15.89 13.32 -1.47
CA SER A 379 15.54 14.73 -1.60
C SER A 379 15.37 15.09 -3.07
N VAL A 380 14.26 15.76 -3.38
CA VAL A 380 14.05 16.40 -4.67
C VAL A 380 15.22 17.36 -4.88
N PRO A 381 15.93 17.28 -6.02
CA PRO A 381 16.91 18.27 -6.39
C PRO A 381 16.20 19.62 -6.39
N THR A 382 16.53 20.47 -5.43
CA THR A 382 16.16 21.89 -5.49
C THR A 382 16.72 22.40 -6.80
N THR A 383 15.88 22.67 -7.79
CA THR A 383 16.34 23.03 -9.14
C THR A 383 17.29 24.22 -9.07
N SER A 384 18.52 23.93 -9.50
CA SER A 384 19.75 24.72 -9.57
C SER A 384 20.28 25.29 -8.24
N PRO A 385 21.57 25.10 -7.90
CA PRO A 385 22.23 26.11 -7.10
C PRO A 385 22.04 27.42 -7.91
N SER A 386 21.33 28.37 -7.34
CA SER A 386 21.42 29.75 -7.76
C SER A 386 22.90 30.12 -7.60
N ILE A 387 23.70 29.96 -8.66
CA ILE A 387 25.02 30.56 -8.72
C ILE A 387 24.73 32.06 -8.59
N PRO A 388 25.10 32.72 -7.47
CA PRO A 388 24.85 34.14 -7.31
C PRO A 388 25.55 34.84 -8.48
N GLY A 389 24.78 35.42 -9.41
CA GLY A 389 25.34 36.02 -10.63
C GLY A 389 24.75 35.56 -11.96
N PHE A 390 24.06 34.42 -12.04
CA PHE A 390 23.54 33.93 -13.34
C PHE A 390 22.42 34.82 -13.90
N GLU A 391 21.65 35.47 -13.01
CA GLU A 391 20.64 36.48 -13.34
C GLU A 391 21.27 37.71 -14.03
N PHE A 392 22.53 38.03 -13.73
CA PHE A 392 23.26 39.11 -14.38
C PHE A 392 23.77 38.74 -15.78
N LEU A 393 23.85 37.45 -16.13
CA LEU A 393 24.32 37.04 -17.46
C LEU A 393 23.37 37.54 -18.55
N PHE A 394 22.06 37.45 -18.33
CA PHE A 394 21.05 37.97 -19.26
C PHE A 394 21.06 39.50 -19.34
N VAL A 395 21.35 40.20 -18.23
CA VAL A 395 21.52 41.65 -18.20
C VAL A 395 22.79 42.08 -18.95
N ILE A 396 23.90 41.36 -18.79
CA ILE A 396 25.17 41.64 -19.49
C ILE A 396 25.01 41.39 -20.99
N ILE A 397 24.36 40.30 -21.41
CA ILE A 397 24.07 40.01 -22.82
C ILE A 397 23.15 41.09 -23.42
N GLY A 398 22.11 41.52 -22.68
CA GLY A 398 21.22 42.60 -23.08
C GLY A 398 21.95 43.94 -23.25
N LEU A 399 22.82 44.31 -22.30
CA LEU A 399 23.61 45.54 -22.36
C LEU A 399 24.66 45.51 -23.49
N ALA A 400 25.30 44.35 -23.73
CA ALA A 400 26.22 44.18 -24.85
C ALA A 400 25.48 44.31 -26.20
N GLY A 401 24.27 43.75 -26.32
CA GLY A 401 23.42 43.92 -27.50
C GLY A 401 23.03 45.37 -27.77
N ILE A 402 22.67 46.12 -26.72
CA ILE A 402 22.37 47.56 -26.81
C ILE A 402 23.61 48.35 -27.23
N LEU A 403 24.79 48.05 -26.66
CA LEU A 403 26.05 48.72 -27.00
C LEU A 403 26.44 48.50 -28.48
N VAL A 404 26.25 47.28 -28.99
CA VAL A 404 26.47 46.95 -30.41
C VAL A 404 25.52 47.73 -31.32
N LEU A 405 24.25 47.89 -30.94
CA LEU A 405 23.28 48.68 -31.69
C LEU A 405 23.65 50.18 -31.71
N PHE A 406 24.12 50.73 -30.59
CA PHE A 406 24.60 52.12 -30.53
C PHE A 406 25.86 52.35 -31.36
N LEU A 407 26.83 51.42 -31.32
CA LEU A 407 28.03 51.49 -32.16
C LEU A 407 27.67 51.40 -33.65
N ARG A 408 26.74 50.52 -34.02
CA ARG A 408 26.28 50.37 -35.41
C ARG A 408 25.57 51.64 -35.92
N LYS A 409 24.73 52.26 -35.08
CA LYS A 409 24.06 53.53 -35.40
C LYS A 409 25.04 54.70 -35.51
N ARG A 410 26.07 54.75 -34.66
CA ARG A 410 27.13 55.77 -34.73
C ARG A 410 27.96 55.63 -36.01
N MET A 411 28.38 54.43 -36.39
CA MET A 411 29.11 54.22 -37.65
C MET A 411 28.28 54.60 -38.88
N GLN A 412 26.95 54.43 -38.84
CA GLN A 412 26.06 54.87 -39.92
C GLN A 412 25.94 56.40 -39.99
N LEU A 413 26.04 57.10 -38.85
CA LEU A 413 25.99 58.57 -38.79
C LEU A 413 27.31 59.24 -39.18
N GLU A 414 28.45 58.55 -39.02
CA GLU A 414 29.77 59.03 -39.47
C GLU A 414 30.03 58.73 -40.96
N ALA A 415 29.14 57.98 -41.63
CA ALA A 415 29.19 57.65 -43.05
C ALA A 415 28.32 58.55 -43.95
N PHE A 416 27.60 59.50 -43.35
CA PHE A 416 26.93 60.63 -44.00
C PHE A 416 27.68 61.92 -43.65
#